data_AF-Q8SL94-F1
#
_entry.id   AF-Q8SL94-F1
#
_cell.length_a   1.000
_cell.length_b   1.000
_cell.length_c   1.000
_cell.angle_alpha   90.00
_cell.angle_beta   90.00
_cell.angle_gamma   90.00
#
_symmetry.space_group_name_H-M   'P 1'
#
loop_
_entity.id
_entity.type
_entity.pdbx_description
1 polymer ?
#
loop_
_entity_poly.entity_id
_entity_poly.type
_entity_poly.pdbx_seq_one_letter_code
_entity_poly.pdbx_strand_id
1 'polypeptide(L)'
;MKLLKISILRQSTFKNKKYNLFKIKTNRDFNPLVIGTKIRRNLIKETKGTKITQASLFVLNKKSKEKLYHSLNEFTNIEEISEKTNEIIKNLERLKIKLVNKNLKKKIICITLTKENSFFKEIYKTIKISNLNQKICTIKSHNVEIKLLLKIEKEKGIKFNPIETINFIIPKKNNENNSSLFLETIRNDQTFTELYQSLKLIYNQQI
;
A
#
# COMPACT_ATOMS: atom_id res chain seq x y z
N MET A 1 -14.05 -15.24 -30.45
CA MET A 1 -13.35 -14.69 -29.25
C MET A 1 -13.79 -13.25 -29.02
N LYS A 2 -14.37 -12.91 -27.86
CA LYS A 2 -14.69 -11.50 -27.54
C LYS A 2 -13.38 -10.78 -27.19
N LEU A 3 -12.97 -9.80 -28.00
CA LEU A 3 -11.69 -9.12 -27.85
C LEU A 3 -11.88 -7.81 -27.08
N LEU A 4 -11.17 -7.69 -25.96
CA LEU A 4 -11.12 -6.50 -25.13
C LEU A 4 -9.71 -5.92 -25.28
N LYS A 5 -9.58 -4.76 -25.94
CA LYS A 5 -8.29 -4.11 -26.16
C LYS A 5 -8.02 -3.15 -25.01
N ILE A 6 -6.98 -3.46 -24.23
CA ILE A 6 -6.46 -2.59 -23.17
C ILE A 6 -5.17 -1.98 -23.71
N SER A 7 -5.11 -0.66 -23.79
CA SER A 7 -3.91 0.08 -24.17
C SER A 7 -3.42 0.91 -22.98
N ILE A 8 -2.14 0.82 -22.67
CA ILE A 8 -1.50 1.71 -21.70
C ILE A 8 -1.19 3.01 -22.44
N LEU A 9 -1.89 4.09 -22.10
CA LEU A 9 -1.68 5.39 -22.75
C LEU A 9 -0.54 6.17 -22.10
N ARG A 10 -0.43 6.06 -20.77
CA ARG A 10 0.62 6.73 -20.01
C ARG A 10 0.97 5.88 -18.81
N GLN A 11 2.27 5.73 -18.59
CA GLN A 11 2.84 5.22 -17.36
C GLN A 11 3.93 6.19 -16.95
N SER A 12 3.73 6.88 -15.82
CA SER A 12 4.68 7.89 -15.35
C SER A 12 4.82 7.84 -13.84
N THR A 13 5.98 8.27 -13.34
CA THR A 13 6.24 8.40 -11.92
C THR A 13 6.25 9.88 -11.57
N PHE A 14 5.36 10.31 -10.68
CA PHE A 14 5.30 11.70 -10.21
C PHE A 14 5.28 11.72 -8.68
N LYS A 15 6.22 12.44 -8.05
CA LYS A 15 6.36 12.54 -6.59
C LYS A 15 6.30 11.18 -5.86
N ASN A 16 7.09 10.19 -6.30
CA ASN A 16 7.11 8.81 -5.79
C ASN A 16 5.78 8.04 -5.91
N LYS A 17 4.83 8.52 -6.71
CA LYS A 17 3.60 7.81 -7.04
C LYS A 17 3.64 7.35 -8.49
N LYS A 18 3.23 6.11 -8.75
CA LYS A 18 3.08 5.59 -10.12
C LYS A 18 1.67 5.91 -10.62
N TYR A 19 1.64 6.71 -11.65
CA TYR A 19 0.45 7.09 -12.38
C TYR A 19 0.32 6.19 -13.61
N ASN A 20 -0.86 5.63 -13.83
CA ASN A 20 -1.17 4.92 -15.07
C ASN A 20 -2.51 5.36 -15.63
N LEU A 21 -2.53 5.61 -16.93
CA LEU A 21 -3.71 5.87 -17.73
C LEU A 21 -3.91 4.73 -18.72
N PHE A 22 -5.03 4.03 -18.61
CA PHE A 22 -5.40 2.93 -19.51
C PHE A 22 -6.56 3.34 -20.40
N LYS A 23 -6.52 2.96 -21.68
CA LYS A 23 -7.67 2.99 -22.59
C LYS A 23 -8.22 1.59 -22.74
N ILE A 24 -9.50 1.43 -22.45
CA ILE A 24 -10.21 0.16 -22.63
C ILE A 24 -11.17 0.34 -23.80
N LYS A 25 -11.02 -0.47 -24.84
CA LYS A 25 -11.91 -0.55 -26.00
C LYS A 25 -12.44 -1.98 -26.15
N THR A 26 -13.66 -2.13 -26.63
CA THR A 26 -14.21 -3.41 -27.07
C THR A 26 -15.08 -3.18 -28.29
N ASN A 27 -15.23 -4.24 -29.09
CA ASN A 27 -15.97 -4.25 -30.34
C ASN A 27 -17.48 -4.50 -30.10
N ARG A 28 -17.91 -4.57 -28.85
CA ARG A 28 -19.32 -4.67 -28.45
C ARG A 28 -19.80 -3.35 -27.91
N ASP A 29 -21.06 -3.04 -28.14
CA ASP A 29 -21.75 -2.03 -27.38
C ASP A 29 -21.76 -2.42 -25.90
N PHE A 30 -21.22 -1.54 -25.07
CA PHE A 30 -21.32 -1.64 -23.63
C PHE A 30 -21.56 -0.25 -23.07
N ASN A 31 -22.24 -0.20 -21.94
CA ASN A 31 -22.34 1.05 -21.19
C ASN A 31 -20.99 1.30 -20.46
N PRO A 32 -20.19 2.31 -20.86
CA PRO A 32 -18.89 2.57 -20.24
C PRO A 32 -18.99 2.92 -18.77
N LEU A 33 -20.11 3.52 -18.35
CA LEU A 33 -20.39 3.84 -16.96
C LEU A 33 -20.49 2.56 -16.11
N VAL A 34 -21.21 1.55 -16.60
CA VAL A 34 -21.40 0.27 -15.89
C VAL A 34 -20.06 -0.46 -15.79
N ILE A 35 -19.33 -0.58 -16.90
CA ILE A 35 -18.02 -1.26 -16.90
C ILE A 35 -17.01 -0.49 -16.04
N GLY A 36 -16.91 0.82 -16.19
CA GLY A 36 -16.02 1.67 -15.38
C GLY A 36 -16.29 1.56 -13.89
N THR A 37 -17.56 1.58 -13.50
CA THR A 37 -17.97 1.42 -12.09
C THR A 37 -17.63 0.01 -11.57
N LYS A 38 -17.88 -1.04 -12.34
CA LYS A 38 -17.49 -2.41 -11.97
C LYS A 38 -15.98 -2.56 -11.82
N ILE A 39 -15.20 -2.02 -12.77
CA ILE A 39 -13.73 -2.03 -12.70
C ILE A 39 -13.27 -1.30 -11.44
N ARG A 40 -13.77 -0.08 -11.20
CA ARG A 40 -13.44 0.70 -10.00
C ARG A 40 -13.77 -0.08 -8.74
N ARG A 41 -14.97 -0.68 -8.65
CA ARG A 41 -15.37 -1.48 -7.48
C ARG A 41 -14.48 -2.69 -7.26
N ASN A 42 -14.14 -3.42 -8.32
CA ASN A 42 -13.27 -4.59 -8.25
C ASN A 42 -11.85 -4.20 -7.86
N LEU A 43 -11.30 -3.13 -8.45
CA LEU A 43 -10.00 -2.61 -8.06
C LEU A 43 -9.98 -2.14 -6.61
N ILE A 44 -11.10 -1.62 -6.07
CA ILE A 44 -11.21 -1.23 -4.65
C ILE A 44 -11.28 -2.46 -3.72
N LYS A 45 -12.10 -3.45 -4.06
CA LYS A 45 -12.41 -4.59 -3.16
C LYS A 45 -11.44 -5.76 -3.31
N GLU A 46 -11.07 -6.11 -4.53
CA GLU A 46 -10.39 -7.36 -4.86
C GLU A 46 -8.88 -7.24 -4.94
N THR A 47 -8.36 -6.02 -5.01
CA THR A 47 -6.91 -5.77 -5.04
C THR A 47 -6.28 -6.19 -3.71
N LYS A 48 -5.39 -7.17 -3.78
CA LYS A 48 -4.57 -7.58 -2.63
C LYS A 48 -3.51 -6.53 -2.36
N GLY A 49 -3.34 -6.15 -1.11
CA GLY A 49 -2.21 -5.34 -0.66
C GLY A 49 -1.65 -5.83 0.66
N THR A 50 -0.55 -5.23 1.07
CA THR A 50 0.19 -5.60 2.28
C THR A 50 0.24 -4.38 3.19
N LYS A 51 -0.11 -4.57 4.46
CA LYS A 51 -0.06 -3.53 5.49
C LYS A 51 0.43 -4.08 6.81
N ILE A 52 0.96 -3.17 7.63
CA ILE A 52 1.12 -3.40 9.07
C ILE A 52 -0.28 -3.29 9.68
N THR A 53 -0.74 -4.36 10.35
CA THR A 53 -2.07 -4.40 10.96
C THR A 53 -2.03 -4.27 12.47
N GLN A 54 -0.89 -4.58 13.09
CA GLN A 54 -0.63 -4.34 14.50
C GLN A 54 0.83 -3.93 14.68
N ALA A 55 1.07 -3.00 15.60
CA ALA A 55 2.38 -2.57 16.02
C ALA A 55 2.41 -2.50 17.55
N SER A 56 3.39 -3.15 18.18
CA SER A 56 3.64 -3.03 19.61
C SER A 56 5.03 -2.43 19.81
N LEU A 57 5.12 -1.46 20.72
CA LEU A 57 6.34 -0.72 20.98
C LEU A 57 6.86 -1.06 22.37
N PHE A 58 8.16 -1.23 22.48
CA PHE A 58 8.85 -1.50 23.72
C PHE A 58 10.05 -0.57 23.85
N VAL A 59 10.27 0.03 25.01
CA VAL A 59 11.42 0.90 25.26
C VAL A 59 12.39 0.24 26.24
N LEU A 60 13.68 0.43 25.98
CA LEU A 60 14.77 0.07 26.88
C LEU A 60 15.59 1.33 27.18
N ASN A 61 15.81 1.60 28.46
CA ASN A 61 16.83 2.56 28.89
C ASN A 61 18.16 1.83 29.10
N LYS A 62 19.14 2.10 28.23
CA LYS A 62 20.47 1.47 28.27
C LYS A 62 21.28 1.80 29.51
N LYS A 63 20.95 2.90 30.20
CA LYS A 63 21.60 3.30 31.47
C LYS A 63 21.00 2.62 32.69
N SER A 64 19.82 2.02 32.57
CA SER A 64 19.22 1.27 33.68
C SER A 64 20.07 0.06 34.03
N LYS A 65 20.20 -0.24 35.32
CA LYS A 65 20.81 -1.50 35.79
C LYS A 65 20.03 -2.71 35.28
N GLU A 66 18.71 -2.60 35.25
CA GLU A 66 17.83 -3.61 34.68
C GLU A 66 17.64 -3.33 33.19
N LYS A 67 18.26 -4.16 32.35
CA LYS A 67 18.16 -4.06 30.87
C LYS A 67 16.86 -4.69 30.35
N LEU A 68 15.73 -4.26 30.90
CA LEU A 68 14.41 -4.76 30.55
C LEU A 68 13.68 -3.82 29.59
N TYR A 69 12.92 -4.44 28.69
CA TYR A 69 12.06 -3.74 27.74
C TYR A 69 10.69 -3.51 28.38
N HIS A 70 10.29 -2.24 28.49
CA HIS A 70 8.97 -1.86 28.97
C HIS A 70 8.02 -1.64 27.79
N SER A 71 6.84 -2.26 27.85
CA SER A 71 5.80 -2.07 26.84
C SER A 71 5.26 -0.63 26.91
N LEU A 72 5.08 -0.02 25.74
CA LEU A 72 4.47 1.31 25.62
C LEU A 72 3.02 1.18 25.19
N ASN A 73 2.14 1.88 25.89
CA ASN A 73 0.77 2.07 25.42
C ASN A 73 0.71 3.25 24.44
N GLU A 74 -0.38 3.36 23.69
CA GLU A 74 -0.53 4.38 22.64
C GLU A 74 -0.48 5.83 23.17
N PHE A 75 -0.75 6.02 24.46
CA PHE A 75 -0.82 7.32 25.13
C PHE A 75 0.48 7.68 25.87
N THR A 76 1.46 6.79 25.86
CA THR A 76 2.74 7.01 26.55
C THR A 76 3.56 8.04 25.77
N ASN A 77 4.05 9.06 26.48
CA ASN A 77 5.04 10.01 25.96
C ASN A 77 6.39 9.72 26.63
N ILE A 78 7.45 9.78 25.84
CA ILE A 78 8.83 9.56 26.28
C ILE A 78 9.60 10.78 25.83
N GLU A 79 10.25 11.50 26.74
CA GLU A 79 10.90 12.79 26.47
C GLU A 79 12.02 12.66 25.42
N GLU A 80 12.72 11.54 25.46
CA GLU A 80 13.82 11.21 24.55
C GLU A 80 13.34 10.86 23.13
N ILE A 81 12.03 10.79 22.89
CA ILE A 81 11.44 10.56 21.57
C ILE A 81 10.63 11.79 21.19
N SER A 82 10.75 12.26 19.94
CA SER A 82 10.08 13.51 19.55
C SER A 82 8.58 13.33 19.30
N GLU A 83 8.21 12.22 18.69
CA GLU A 83 6.83 11.88 18.32
C GLU A 83 6.15 11.06 19.43
N LYS A 84 4.84 11.26 19.64
CA LYS A 84 4.06 10.48 20.62
C LYS A 84 3.89 9.03 20.14
N THR A 85 3.69 8.07 21.05
CA THR A 85 3.58 6.64 20.68
C THR A 85 2.50 6.38 19.62
N ASN A 86 1.31 6.99 19.74
CA ASN A 86 0.25 6.91 18.72
C ASN A 86 0.69 7.46 17.34
N GLU A 87 1.46 8.55 17.31
CA GLU A 87 1.98 9.10 16.05
C GLU A 87 2.98 8.15 15.39
N ILE A 88 3.82 7.48 16.18
CA ILE A 88 4.75 6.45 15.68
C ILE A 88 3.97 5.30 15.05
N ILE A 89 2.90 4.82 15.72
CA ILE A 89 2.01 3.78 15.18
C ILE A 89 1.39 4.24 13.85
N LYS A 90 0.82 5.44 13.80
CA LYS A 90 0.25 6.00 12.57
C LYS A 90 1.27 6.14 11.45
N ASN A 91 2.51 6.51 11.77
CA ASN A 91 3.59 6.62 10.78
C ASN A 91 3.99 5.24 10.24
N LEU A 92 4.02 4.21 11.10
CA LEU A 92 4.24 2.82 10.68
C LEU A 92 3.12 2.33 9.77
N GLU A 93 1.85 2.59 10.10
CA GLU A 93 0.70 2.20 9.26
C GLU A 93 0.69 2.86 7.87
N ARG A 94 1.32 4.04 7.74
CA ARG A 94 1.49 4.76 6.47
C ARG A 94 2.63 4.20 5.61
N LEU A 95 3.43 3.25 6.11
CA LEU A 95 4.47 2.62 5.32
C LEU A 95 3.89 1.80 4.17
N LYS A 96 4.44 2.03 2.98
CA LYS A 96 4.04 1.37 1.74
C LYS A 96 4.93 0.15 1.56
N ILE A 97 4.44 -0.99 2.04
CA ILE A 97 5.23 -2.21 2.16
C ILE A 97 4.80 -3.32 1.21
N LYS A 98 5.74 -4.22 0.90
CA LYS A 98 5.51 -5.47 0.18
C LYS A 98 6.34 -6.59 0.81
N LEU A 99 5.72 -7.73 1.05
CA LEU A 99 6.45 -8.94 1.42
C LEU A 99 7.33 -9.41 0.25
N VAL A 100 8.60 -9.70 0.53
CA VAL A 100 9.53 -10.28 -0.45
C VAL A 100 9.02 -11.65 -0.90
N ASN A 101 8.63 -12.51 0.05
CA ASN A 101 7.95 -13.77 -0.25
C ASN A 101 6.44 -13.52 -0.48
N LYS A 102 6.02 -13.64 -1.74
CA LYS A 102 4.65 -13.34 -2.17
C LYS A 102 3.59 -14.33 -1.65
N ASN A 103 4.00 -15.52 -1.20
CA ASN A 103 3.09 -16.58 -0.77
C ASN A 103 2.65 -16.44 0.70
N LEU A 104 3.42 -15.69 1.50
CA LEU A 104 3.05 -15.43 2.90
C LEU A 104 1.85 -14.49 2.97
N LYS A 105 0.80 -14.94 3.68
CA LYS A 105 -0.36 -14.11 4.03
C LYS A 105 -0.12 -13.24 5.26
N LYS A 106 0.69 -13.73 6.21
CA LYS A 106 0.97 -13.05 7.48
C LYS A 106 2.43 -13.26 7.88
N LYS A 107 3.02 -12.25 8.50
CA LYS A 107 4.37 -12.31 9.08
C LYS A 107 4.45 -11.39 10.30
N ILE A 108 5.17 -11.82 11.32
CA ILE A 108 5.56 -10.97 12.44
C ILE A 108 7.06 -10.69 12.30
N ILE A 109 7.45 -9.45 12.52
CA ILE A 109 8.83 -9.01 12.52
C ILE A 109 9.12 -8.19 13.77
N CYS A 110 10.35 -8.27 14.27
CA CYS A 110 10.85 -7.42 15.33
C CYS A 110 11.94 -6.53 14.72
N ILE A 111 11.91 -5.24 15.03
CA ILE A 111 12.87 -4.25 14.54
C ILE A 111 13.37 -3.47 15.74
N THR A 112 14.66 -3.17 15.74
CA THR A 112 15.26 -2.30 16.75
C THR A 112 15.54 -0.93 16.15
N LEU A 113 15.07 0.11 16.84
CA LEU A 113 15.33 1.51 16.54
C LEU A 113 16.26 2.10 17.59
N THR A 114 17.36 2.68 17.13
CA THR A 114 18.28 3.47 17.94
C THR A 114 18.47 4.83 17.29
N LYS A 115 19.10 5.77 18.02
CA LYS A 115 19.41 7.10 17.48
C LYS A 115 20.20 7.08 16.16
N GLU A 116 21.14 6.13 16.04
CA GLU A 116 22.01 5.99 14.87
C GLU A 116 21.39 5.12 13.77
N ASN A 117 20.41 4.26 14.09
CA ASN A 117 19.88 3.30 13.13
C ASN A 117 18.75 3.83 12.26
N SER A 118 18.97 3.67 10.96
CA SER A 118 17.94 3.73 9.93
C SER A 118 17.08 2.47 10.02
N PHE A 119 15.81 2.64 10.43
CA PHE A 119 14.72 1.65 10.43
C PHE A 119 14.77 0.61 9.28
N PHE A 120 15.29 1.03 8.13
CA PHE A 120 15.21 0.29 6.89
C PHE A 120 16.19 -0.90 6.77
N LYS A 121 17.39 -0.86 7.35
CA LYS A 121 18.43 -1.88 7.06
C LYS A 121 18.01 -3.30 7.44
N GLU A 122 17.41 -3.49 8.62
CA GLU A 122 17.02 -4.82 9.11
C GLU A 122 15.84 -5.42 8.33
N ILE A 123 14.97 -4.57 7.77
CA ILE A 123 13.68 -4.96 7.20
C ILE A 123 13.81 -5.52 5.78
N TYR A 124 14.81 -5.07 5.01
CA TYR A 124 14.90 -5.37 3.57
C TYR A 124 14.95 -6.85 3.20
N LYS A 125 15.41 -7.72 4.11
CA LYS A 125 15.42 -9.19 3.87
C LYS A 125 14.02 -9.79 3.75
N THR A 126 13.04 -9.21 4.44
CA THR A 126 11.67 -9.76 4.50
C THR A 126 10.64 -8.88 3.81
N ILE A 127 10.82 -7.55 3.84
CA ILE A 127 9.87 -6.58 3.32
C ILE A 127 10.59 -5.54 2.47
N LYS A 128 10.02 -5.25 1.30
CA LYS A 128 10.37 -4.08 0.50
C LYS A 128 9.50 -2.91 0.92
N ILE A 129 10.13 -1.81 1.30
CA ILE A 129 9.47 -0.54 1.59
C ILE A 129 9.65 0.37 0.38
N SER A 130 8.56 0.95 -0.11
CA SER A 130 8.56 1.78 -1.32
C SER A 130 8.67 3.28 -1.03
N ASN A 131 8.27 3.74 0.17
CA ASN A 131 8.43 5.12 0.62
C ASN A 131 9.50 5.24 1.71
N LEU A 132 10.77 5.06 1.34
CA LEU A 132 11.91 5.11 2.27
C LEU A 132 12.06 6.46 3.00
N ASN A 133 11.51 7.53 2.43
CA ASN A 133 11.58 8.86 3.02
C ASN A 133 10.53 9.06 4.14
N GLN A 134 9.68 8.06 4.40
CA GLN A 134 8.69 8.13 5.47
C GLN A 134 9.41 8.07 6.83
N LYS A 135 9.42 9.21 7.52
CA LYS A 135 9.89 9.29 8.90
C LYS A 135 8.92 8.57 9.82
N ILE A 136 9.47 7.76 10.74
CA ILE A 136 8.69 6.98 11.71
C ILE A 136 8.73 7.67 13.07
N CYS A 137 9.94 7.89 13.58
CA CYS A 137 10.19 8.62 14.81
C CYS A 137 11.61 9.21 14.82
N THR A 138 11.89 10.05 15.81
CA THR A 138 13.19 10.66 16.11
C THR A 138 13.56 10.34 17.54
N ILE A 139 14.61 9.55 17.72
CA ILE A 139 15.18 9.26 19.03
C ILE A 139 16.26 10.32 19.30
N LYS A 140 16.05 11.16 20.31
CA LYS A 140 16.94 12.26 20.70
C LYS A 140 18.17 11.77 21.48
N SER A 141 18.00 10.71 22.27
CA SER A 141 19.02 10.18 23.20
C SER A 141 19.67 8.90 22.69
N HIS A 142 20.99 8.74 22.86
CA HIS A 142 21.68 7.46 22.61
C HIS A 142 21.37 6.39 23.67
N ASN A 143 20.79 6.80 24.80
CA ASN A 143 20.50 5.91 25.92
C ASN A 143 19.17 5.17 25.76
N VAL A 144 18.39 5.49 24.73
CA VAL A 144 17.08 4.89 24.51
C VAL A 144 17.12 4.00 23.27
N GLU A 145 16.54 2.82 23.40
CA GLU A 145 16.31 1.88 22.32
C GLU A 145 14.84 1.51 22.28
N ILE A 146 14.25 1.51 21.08
CA ILE A 146 12.87 1.11 20.88
C ILE A 146 12.87 -0.20 20.09
N LYS A 147 12.19 -1.21 20.61
CA LYS A 147 11.83 -2.41 19.82
C LYS A 147 10.41 -2.28 19.32
N LEU A 148 10.24 -2.56 18.03
CA LEU A 148 8.97 -2.59 17.34
C LEU A 148 8.65 -4.02 16.96
N LEU A 149 7.54 -4.56 17.48
CA LEU A 149 6.98 -5.81 17.02
C LEU A 149 5.85 -5.50 16.04
N LEU A 150 6.06 -5.76 14.75
CA LEU A 150 5.10 -5.47 13.69
C LEU A 150 4.49 -6.75 13.16
N LYS A 151 3.16 -6.76 13.09
CA LYS A 151 2.40 -7.79 12.38
C LYS A 151 1.98 -7.26 11.02
N ILE A 152 2.38 -7.97 9.98
CA ILE A 152 2.15 -7.62 8.59
C ILE A 152 1.26 -8.68 7.98
N GLU A 153 0.19 -8.22 7.34
CA GLU A 153 -0.79 -9.08 6.69
C GLU A 153 -0.99 -8.66 5.24
N LYS A 154 -1.32 -9.65 4.41
CA LYS A 154 -1.59 -9.52 2.99
C LYS A 154 -2.99 -10.04 2.70
N GLU A 155 -3.92 -9.11 2.56
CA GLU A 155 -5.33 -9.38 2.34
C GLU A 155 -5.93 -8.50 1.23
N LYS A 156 -7.20 -8.74 0.93
CA LYS A 156 -8.03 -7.91 0.05
C LYS A 156 -8.80 -6.88 0.88
N GLY A 157 -9.45 -5.94 0.20
CA GLY A 157 -10.34 -4.96 0.83
C GLY A 157 -9.71 -3.60 1.02
N ILE A 158 -10.57 -2.63 1.39
CA ILE A 158 -10.26 -1.19 1.40
C ILE A 158 -9.06 -0.89 2.30
N LYS A 159 -8.98 -1.50 3.48
CA LYS A 159 -7.89 -1.27 4.43
C LYS A 159 -6.52 -1.62 3.85
N PHE A 160 -6.44 -2.67 3.03
CA PHE A 160 -5.20 -3.18 2.45
C PHE A 160 -4.91 -2.61 1.06
N ASN A 161 -5.86 -1.91 0.44
CA ASN A 161 -5.75 -1.54 -0.95
C ASN A 161 -4.60 -0.52 -1.17
N PRO A 162 -3.60 -0.86 -2.01
CA PRO A 162 -2.49 0.03 -2.32
C PRO A 162 -2.82 1.10 -3.38
N ILE A 163 -4.00 1.06 -4.00
CA ILE A 163 -4.46 2.05 -4.97
C ILE A 163 -5.08 3.23 -4.21
N GLU A 164 -4.45 4.40 -4.34
CA GLU A 164 -4.89 5.63 -3.65
C GLU A 164 -6.09 6.27 -4.35
N THR A 165 -6.11 6.24 -5.68
CA THR A 165 -7.13 6.90 -6.49
C THR A 165 -7.44 6.07 -7.72
N ILE A 166 -8.74 5.94 -8.03
CA ILE A 166 -9.25 5.29 -9.24
C ILE A 166 -10.30 6.22 -9.83
N ASN A 167 -9.95 6.87 -10.92
CA ASN A 167 -10.90 7.66 -11.71
C ASN A 167 -11.14 6.96 -13.04
N PHE A 168 -12.30 7.23 -13.62
CA PHE A 168 -12.53 6.89 -15.00
C PHE A 168 -13.19 8.04 -15.74
N ILE A 169 -12.79 8.24 -16.99
CA ILE A 169 -13.32 9.27 -17.88
C ILE A 169 -14.01 8.55 -19.04
N ILE A 170 -15.25 8.99 -19.29
CA ILE A 170 -16.04 8.56 -20.45
C ILE A 170 -15.95 9.70 -21.46
N PRO A 171 -15.30 9.52 -22.62
CA PRO A 171 -15.27 10.53 -23.66
C PRO A 171 -16.71 10.77 -24.16
N LYS A 172 -17.11 12.03 -24.28
CA LYS A 172 -18.36 12.38 -24.98
C LYS A 172 -18.20 11.97 -26.45
N LYS A 173 -19.17 11.20 -26.96
CA LYS A 173 -19.28 10.63 -28.32
C LYS A 173 -18.13 11.04 -29.27
N ASN A 174 -17.19 10.12 -29.49
CA ASN A 174 -16.42 10.10 -30.73
C ASN A 174 -17.18 9.21 -31.72
N ASN A 175 -17.27 9.64 -32.97
CA ASN A 175 -18.05 9.07 -34.09
C ASN A 175 -17.77 7.61 -34.48
N GLU A 176 -17.10 6.82 -33.63
CA GLU A 176 -16.90 5.40 -33.86
C GLU A 176 -17.67 4.63 -32.80
N ASN A 177 -18.27 3.49 -33.19
CA ASN A 177 -18.95 2.47 -32.37
C ASN A 177 -18.07 1.83 -31.26
N ASN A 178 -17.10 2.57 -30.73
CA ASN A 178 -16.06 2.15 -29.83
C ASN A 178 -16.20 2.92 -28.53
N SER A 179 -17.10 2.44 -27.66
CA SER A 179 -17.16 2.86 -26.27
C SER A 179 -15.76 2.71 -25.64
N SER A 180 -15.18 3.82 -25.19
CA SER A 180 -13.84 3.85 -24.62
C SER A 180 -13.90 4.31 -23.17
N LEU A 181 -13.16 3.63 -22.30
CA LEU A 181 -13.00 4.01 -20.90
C LEU A 181 -11.54 4.37 -20.67
N PHE A 182 -11.30 5.56 -20.14
CA PHE A 182 -9.99 5.92 -19.62
C PHE A 182 -9.98 5.62 -18.12
N LEU A 183 -9.03 4.80 -17.65
CA LEU A 183 -8.87 4.52 -16.22
C LEU A 183 -7.57 5.16 -15.72
N GLU A 184 -7.70 6.03 -14.74
CA GLU A 184 -6.57 6.67 -14.07
C GLU A 184 -6.35 6.01 -12.71
N THR A 185 -5.11 5.60 -12.45
CA THR A 185 -4.74 4.99 -11.18
C THR A 185 -3.48 5.62 -10.62
N ILE A 186 -3.53 5.98 -9.33
CA ILE A 186 -2.37 6.41 -8.55
C ILE A 186 -2.06 5.29 -7.56
N ARG A 187 -0.91 4.63 -7.73
CA ARG A 187 -0.50 3.47 -6.92
C ARG A 187 1.00 3.46 -6.69
N ASN A 188 1.45 2.68 -5.73
CA ASN A 188 2.89 2.42 -5.57
C ASN A 188 3.41 1.39 -6.57
N ASP A 189 2.61 0.40 -7.03
CA ASP A 189 3.12 -0.70 -7.88
C ASP A 189 2.08 -1.52 -8.69
N GLN A 190 2.44 -1.94 -9.93
CA GLN A 190 1.87 -3.02 -10.78
C GLN A 190 0.37 -3.04 -11.15
N THR A 191 -0.22 -1.86 -11.40
CA THR A 191 -1.63 -1.61 -11.81
C THR A 191 -2.19 -2.48 -12.95
N PHE A 192 -1.40 -2.84 -13.96
CA PHE A 192 -1.92 -3.59 -15.11
C PHE A 192 -2.42 -5.00 -14.74
N THR A 193 -1.69 -5.70 -13.88
CA THR A 193 -2.08 -7.07 -13.48
C THR A 193 -3.40 -7.04 -12.72
N GLU A 194 -3.62 -6.06 -11.86
CA GLU A 194 -4.89 -5.97 -11.12
C GLU A 194 -6.05 -5.46 -11.98
N LEU A 195 -5.77 -4.59 -12.95
CA LEU A 195 -6.74 -4.21 -13.97
C LEU A 195 -7.19 -5.44 -14.77
N TYR A 196 -6.24 -6.24 -15.24
CA TYR A 196 -6.52 -7.46 -15.98
C TYR A 196 -7.35 -8.45 -15.17
N GLN A 197 -6.99 -8.69 -13.91
CA GLN A 197 -7.77 -9.56 -13.02
C GLN A 197 -9.18 -8.99 -12.76
N SER A 198 -9.31 -7.68 -12.62
CA SER A 198 -10.62 -7.02 -12.45
C SER A 198 -11.51 -7.20 -13.68
N LEU A 199 -10.93 -7.08 -14.87
CA LEU A 199 -11.64 -7.30 -16.14
C LEU A 199 -12.02 -8.77 -16.32
N LYS A 200 -11.12 -9.70 -15.97
CA LYS A 200 -11.39 -11.14 -15.98
C LYS A 200 -12.58 -11.50 -15.08
N LEU A 201 -12.65 -10.92 -13.89
CA LEU A 201 -13.79 -11.10 -12.97
C LEU A 201 -15.11 -10.59 -13.57
N ILE A 202 -15.10 -9.41 -14.21
CA ILE A 202 -16.31 -8.87 -14.87
C ILE A 202 -16.75 -9.77 -16.00
N TYR A 203 -15.80 -10.26 -16.80
CA TYR A 203 -16.09 -11.13 -17.93
C TYR A 203 -16.71 -12.45 -17.50
N ASN A 204 -16.20 -13.05 -16.42
CA ASN A 204 -16.74 -14.29 -15.86
C ASN A 204 -18.14 -14.14 -15.24
N GLN A 205 -18.60 -12.93 -14.96
CA GLN A 205 -19.95 -12.65 -14.44
C GLN A 205 -20.97 -12.36 -15.55
N GLN A 206 -20.56 -12.35 -16.82
CA GLN A 206 -21.40 -12.07 -17.99
C GLN A 206 -21.56 -13.30 -18.90
N ILE A 207 -21.19 -14.47 -18.41
CA ILE A 207 -21.48 -15.80 -18.98
C ILE A 207 -22.41 -16.48 -17.97
#